data_AF-A0A7G2IPF6-F1
#
_entry.id   AF-A0A7G2IPF6-F1
#
_cell.length_a   1.000
_cell.length_b   1.000
_cell.length_c   1.000
_cell.angle_alpha   90.00
_cell.angle_beta   90.00
_cell.angle_gamma   90.00
#
_symmetry.space_group_name_H-M   'P 1'
#
loop_
_entity.id
_entity.type
_entity.pdbx_description
1 polymer ?
#
loop_
_entity_poly.entity_id
_entity_poly.type
_entity_poly.pdbx_seq_one_letter_code
_entity_poly.pdbx_strand_id
1 'polypeptide(L)'
;MMNVQELGTVKRKQLPLKIVLLDNQRLGMVRQWQQLFFQERYSETTLTDNPDFLMLASAFGIPGQHITRKDQVEAALDTMLNSEGPYLLHVSIDELENVWPLVPPGASNSEMLEKLS
;
A
#
# COMPACT_ATOMS: atom_id res chain seq x y z
N MET A 1 4.35 -3.97 7.23
CA MET A 1 4.69 -4.55 8.56
C MET A 1 6.07 -5.17 8.66
N MET A 2 6.60 -5.88 7.65
CA MET A 2 7.83 -6.67 7.76
C MET A 2 9.07 -5.95 8.31
N ASN A 3 9.32 -4.68 7.94
CA ASN A 3 10.51 -3.93 8.33
C ASN A 3 10.20 -2.60 9.03
N VAL A 4 9.08 -2.54 9.77
CA VAL A 4 8.64 -1.28 10.37
C VAL A 4 9.57 -0.76 11.48
N GLN A 5 10.41 -1.63 12.04
CA GLN A 5 11.47 -1.24 12.98
C GLN A 5 12.48 -0.24 12.38
N GLU A 6 12.63 -0.20 11.05
CA GLU A 6 13.55 0.73 10.38
C GLU A 6 13.11 2.19 10.42
N LEU A 7 11.86 2.47 10.83
CA LEU A 7 11.45 3.82 11.19
C LEU A 7 12.33 4.39 12.33
N GLY A 8 12.88 3.53 13.19
CA GLY A 8 13.89 3.90 14.18
C GLY A 8 15.20 4.39 13.54
N THR A 9 15.63 3.78 12.43
CA THR A 9 16.81 4.21 11.67
C THR A 9 16.55 5.57 11.02
N VAL A 10 15.38 5.76 10.42
CA VAL A 10 14.95 7.05 9.83
C VAL A 10 15.02 8.16 10.86
N LYS A 11 14.46 7.95 12.06
CA LYS A 11 14.52 8.90 13.18
C LYS A 11 15.96 9.20 13.60
N ARG A 12 16.75 8.16 13.88
CA ARG A 12 18.13 8.30 14.39
C ARG A 12 19.06 9.05 13.44
N LYS A 13 18.85 8.87 12.13
CA LYS A 13 19.67 9.49 11.08
C LYS A 13 19.04 10.75 10.50
N GLN A 14 17.87 11.17 11.01
CA GLN A 14 17.12 12.33 10.53
C GLN A 14 16.94 12.33 9.00
N LEU A 15 16.67 11.15 8.43
CA LEU A 15 16.57 11.01 6.99
C LEU A 15 15.28 11.66 6.48
N PRO A 16 15.33 12.49 5.42
CA PRO A 16 14.15 13.13 4.85
C PRO A 16 13.37 12.17 3.94
N LEU A 17 12.94 11.03 4.49
CA LEU A 17 12.28 9.96 3.73
C LEU A 17 10.77 10.20 3.61
N LYS A 18 10.25 10.16 2.39
CA LYS A 18 8.81 10.20 2.11
C LYS A 18 8.29 8.78 1.92
N ILE A 19 7.35 8.35 2.75
CA ILE A 19 6.80 7.00 2.74
C ILE A 19 5.35 7.10 2.31
N VAL A 20 5.00 6.47 1.19
CA VAL A 20 3.61 6.31 0.76
C VAL A 20 3.20 4.87 1.01
N LEU A 21 2.22 4.67 1.90
CA LEU A 21 1.63 3.37 2.17
C LEU A 21 0.31 3.27 1.42
N LEU A 22 0.28 2.46 0.36
CA LEU A 22 -0.95 2.07 -0.33
C LEU A 22 -1.56 0.90 0.43
N ASP A 23 -2.69 1.15 1.09
CA ASP A 23 -3.34 0.19 1.97
C ASP A 23 -4.68 -0.27 1.37
N ASN A 24 -4.69 -1.50 0.89
CA ASN A 24 -5.88 -2.21 0.42
C ASN A 24 -6.38 -3.22 1.46
N GLN A 25 -5.82 -3.23 2.68
CA GLN A 25 -6.12 -4.17 3.76
C GLN A 25 -6.01 -5.67 3.38
N ARG A 26 -5.23 -6.00 2.34
CA ARG A 26 -5.06 -7.36 1.84
C ARG A 26 -3.62 -7.65 1.45
N LEU A 27 -3.26 -8.93 1.37
CA LEU A 27 -2.14 -9.39 0.56
C LEU A 27 -2.54 -9.35 -0.93
N GLY A 28 -2.67 -8.14 -1.48
CA GLY A 28 -3.34 -7.86 -2.76
C GLY A 28 -2.90 -8.77 -3.92
N MET A 29 -1.59 -8.99 -4.10
CA MET A 29 -1.10 -9.89 -5.15
C MET A 29 -1.57 -11.33 -4.95
N VAL A 30 -1.40 -11.91 -3.76
CA VAL A 30 -1.86 -13.29 -3.48
C VAL A 30 -3.37 -13.41 -3.63
N ARG A 31 -4.10 -12.39 -3.17
CA ARG A 31 -5.56 -12.30 -3.31
C ARG A 31 -6.01 -12.24 -4.77
N GLN A 32 -5.33 -11.48 -5.63
CA GLN A 32 -5.62 -11.45 -7.08
C GLN A 32 -5.48 -12.85 -7.69
N TRP A 33 -4.43 -13.58 -7.32
CA TRP A 33 -4.23 -14.96 -7.79
C TRP A 33 -5.30 -15.92 -7.30
N GLN A 34 -5.69 -15.82 -6.02
CA GLN A 34 -6.78 -16.61 -5.45
C GLN A 34 -8.12 -16.34 -6.18
N GLN A 35 -8.38 -15.08 -6.54
CA GLN A 35 -9.53 -14.70 -7.34
C GLN A 35 -9.50 -15.33 -8.74
N LEU A 36 -8.39 -15.17 -9.48
CA LEU A 36 -8.31 -15.59 -10.88
C LEU A 36 -8.19 -17.10 -11.08
N PHE A 37 -7.47 -17.81 -10.21
CA PHE A 37 -7.07 -19.20 -10.44
C PHE A 37 -7.58 -20.19 -9.39
N PHE A 38 -8.22 -19.70 -8.32
CA PHE A 38 -8.67 -20.55 -7.20
C PHE A 38 -10.12 -20.27 -6.79
N GLN A 39 -10.98 -19.90 -7.76
CA GLN A 39 -12.44 -19.73 -7.56
C GLN A 39 -12.77 -18.78 -6.41
N GLU A 40 -12.01 -17.69 -6.27
CA GLU A 40 -12.22 -16.69 -5.21
C GLU A 40 -12.09 -17.26 -3.79
N ARG A 41 -11.40 -18.39 -3.62
CA ARG A 41 -11.14 -18.98 -2.32
C ARG A 41 -10.02 -18.22 -1.60
N TYR A 42 -10.40 -17.15 -0.92
CA TYR A 42 -9.47 -16.30 -0.17
C TYR A 42 -8.99 -17.00 1.11
N SER A 43 -7.69 -17.32 1.17
CA SER A 43 -7.07 -17.99 2.30
C SER A 43 -5.91 -17.14 2.82
N GLU A 44 -6.01 -16.69 4.07
CA GLU A 44 -4.96 -15.93 4.78
C GLU A 44 -4.44 -14.70 4.02
N THR A 45 -5.33 -14.00 3.31
CA THR A 45 -4.99 -12.77 2.56
C THR A 45 -5.61 -11.50 3.14
N THR A 46 -6.42 -11.62 4.19
CA THR A 46 -7.04 -10.49 4.90
C THR A 46 -6.07 -9.89 5.90
N LEU A 47 -5.93 -8.56 5.90
CA LEU A 47 -5.06 -7.82 6.84
C LEU A 47 -5.82 -6.68 7.54
N THR A 48 -7.11 -6.89 7.80
CA THR A 48 -7.98 -5.91 8.51
C THR A 48 -7.59 -5.71 9.97
N ASP A 49 -6.70 -6.55 10.49
CA ASP A 49 -6.10 -6.50 11.83
C ASP A 49 -4.75 -5.74 11.86
N ASN A 50 -4.37 -5.09 10.76
CA ASN A 50 -3.21 -4.20 10.74
C ASN A 50 -3.32 -3.11 11.82
N PRO A 51 -2.19 -2.68 12.41
CA PRO A 51 -2.20 -1.60 13.37
C PRO A 51 -2.49 -0.25 12.69
N ASP A 52 -2.83 0.74 13.51
CA ASP A 52 -2.84 2.13 13.06
C ASP A 52 -1.41 2.56 12.67
N PHE A 53 -1.18 2.72 11.36
CA PHE A 53 0.13 3.06 10.81
C PHE A 53 0.57 4.48 11.16
N LEU A 54 -0.36 5.42 11.38
CA LEU A 54 -0.03 6.78 11.81
C LEU A 54 0.42 6.79 13.28
N MET A 55 -0.27 6.06 14.16
CA MET A 55 0.16 5.90 15.55
C MET A 55 1.55 5.25 15.62
N LEU A 56 1.78 4.23 14.79
CA LEU A 56 3.07 3.55 14.71
C LEU A 56 4.19 4.49 14.24
N ALA A 57 3.97 5.28 13.18
CA ALA A 57 4.93 6.28 12.71
C ALA A 57 5.17 7.38 13.74
N SER A 58 4.11 7.84 14.41
CA SER A 58 4.16 8.86 15.46
C SER A 58 5.03 8.42 16.64
N ALA A 59 5.02 7.13 17.01
CA ALA A 59 5.93 6.59 18.03
C ALA A 59 7.42 6.78 17.68
N PHE A 60 7.76 6.79 16.38
CA PHE A 60 9.10 7.13 15.89
C PHE A 60 9.31 8.62 15.63
N GLY A 61 8.33 9.48 15.96
CA GLY A 61 8.39 10.92 15.72
C GLY A 61 8.26 11.30 14.25
N ILE A 62 7.64 10.43 13.44
CA ILE A 62 7.41 10.69 12.02
C ILE A 62 5.98 11.20 11.85
N PRO A 63 5.77 12.44 11.38
CA PRO A 63 4.45 12.94 11.08
C PRO A 63 3.83 12.18 9.90
N GLY A 64 2.50 12.21 9.82
CA GLY A 64 1.80 11.59 8.71
C GLY A 64 0.34 11.98 8.65
N GLN A 65 -0.29 11.61 7.54
CA GLN A 65 -1.70 11.82 7.26
C GLN A 65 -2.29 10.57 6.61
N HIS A 66 -3.56 10.30 6.92
CA HIS A 66 -4.34 9.24 6.29
C HIS A 66 -5.39 9.86 5.36
N ILE A 67 -5.47 9.36 4.14
CA ILE A 67 -6.48 9.74 3.15
C ILE A 67 -7.33 8.54 2.74
N THR A 68 -8.61 8.79 2.50
CA THR A 68 -9.61 7.77 2.16
C THR A 68 -10.38 8.10 0.88
N ARG A 69 -10.18 9.29 0.32
CA ARG A 69 -10.90 9.76 -0.86
C ARG A 69 -9.97 10.35 -1.91
N LYS A 70 -10.40 10.25 -3.16
CA LYS A 70 -9.64 10.69 -4.34
C LYS A 70 -9.38 12.21 -4.37
N ASP A 71 -10.33 13.01 -3.89
CA ASP A 71 -10.22 14.48 -3.81
C ASP A 71 -9.12 14.96 -2.86
N GLN A 72 -8.62 14.08 -1.99
CA GLN A 72 -7.58 14.42 -1.01
C GLN A 72 -6.15 14.20 -1.54
N VAL A 73 -5.99 13.49 -2.67
CA VAL A 73 -4.69 13.00 -3.14
C VAL A 73 -3.72 14.13 -3.44
N GLU A 74 -4.14 15.13 -4.20
CA GLU A 74 -3.28 16.24 -4.62
C GLU A 74 -2.77 17.05 -3.42
N ALA A 75 -3.68 17.49 -2.54
CA ALA A 75 -3.33 18.23 -1.34
C ALA A 75 -2.45 17.43 -0.36
N ALA A 76 -2.65 16.11 -0.26
CA ALA A 76 -1.85 15.26 0.63
C ALA A 76 -0.44 15.02 0.09
N LEU A 77 -0.29 14.86 -1.24
CA LEU A 77 1.02 14.79 -1.89
C LEU A 77 1.78 16.10 -1.71
N ASP A 78 1.13 17.25 -1.91
CA ASP A 78 1.75 18.56 -1.68
C ASP A 78 2.22 18.71 -0.24
N THR A 79 1.38 18.34 0.73
CA THR A 79 1.73 18.40 2.15
C THR A 79 2.94 17.51 2.46
N MET A 80 2.97 16.27 1.97
CA MET A 80 4.07 15.33 2.18
C MET A 80 5.38 15.81 1.54
N LEU A 81 5.32 16.29 0.30
CA LEU A 81 6.49 16.72 -0.45
C LEU A 81 7.11 18.00 0.12
N ASN A 82 6.27 18.92 0.60
CA ASN A 82 6.73 20.16 1.24
C ASN A 82 7.08 20.01 2.73
N SER A 83 6.82 18.86 3.35
CA SER A 83 7.18 18.67 4.75
C SER A 83 8.70 18.58 4.92
N GLU A 84 9.22 19.13 6.01
CA GLU A 84 10.61 18.90 6.40
C GLU A 84 10.76 17.50 7.04
N GLY A 85 11.90 16.85 6.79
CA GLY A 85 12.20 15.54 7.36
C GLY A 85 11.29 14.40 6.85
N PRO A 86 11.20 13.29 7.61
CA PRO A 86 10.43 12.14 7.20
C PRO A 86 8.92 12.37 7.29
N TYR A 87 8.15 11.72 6.43
CA TYR A 87 6.69 11.83 6.42
C TYR A 87 6.04 10.52 5.93
N LEU A 88 4.95 10.10 6.58
CA LEU A 88 4.14 8.96 6.17
C LEU A 88 2.78 9.41 5.60
N LEU A 89 2.55 9.17 4.32
CA LEU A 89 1.22 9.29 3.72
C LEU A 89 0.58 7.90 3.62
N HIS A 90 -0.48 7.68 4.39
CA HIS A 90 -1.28 6.47 4.36
C HIS A 90 -2.47 6.69 3.43
N VAL A 91 -2.59 5.87 2.39
CA VAL A 91 -3.59 6.00 1.33
C VAL A 91 -4.45 4.76 1.31
N SER A 92 -5.73 4.92 1.62
CA SER A 92 -6.70 3.83 1.44
C SER A 92 -6.98 3.65 -0.03
N ILE A 93 -6.88 2.42 -0.52
CA ILE A 93 -7.26 2.04 -1.86
C ILE A 93 -8.29 0.91 -1.78
N ASP A 94 -9.03 0.69 -2.87
CA ASP A 94 -10.02 -0.38 -2.93
C ASP A 94 -9.33 -1.73 -2.68
N GLU A 95 -9.92 -2.54 -1.81
CA GLU A 95 -9.38 -3.86 -1.53
C GLU A 95 -9.33 -4.70 -2.81
N LEU A 96 -10.36 -4.61 -3.67
CA LEU A 96 -10.61 -5.43 -4.85
C LEU A 96 -9.81 -5.02 -6.09
N GLU A 97 -9.02 -3.93 -6.03
CA GLU A 97 -8.24 -3.51 -7.18
C GLU A 97 -7.13 -4.52 -7.50
N ASN A 98 -7.08 -4.87 -8.79
CA ASN A 98 -6.18 -5.87 -9.35
C ASN A 98 -5.21 -5.18 -10.32
N VAL A 99 -4.02 -5.76 -10.48
CA VAL A 99 -3.02 -5.26 -11.43
C VAL A 99 -3.26 -5.87 -12.79
N TRP A 100 -3.41 -5.01 -13.81
CA TRP A 100 -3.61 -5.39 -15.21
C TRP A 100 -2.66 -4.60 -16.12
N PRO A 101 -2.26 -5.15 -17.28
CA PRO A 101 -2.51 -6.53 -17.74
C PRO A 101 -1.69 -7.55 -16.95
N LEU A 102 -2.08 -8.83 -17.02
CA LEU A 102 -1.36 -9.94 -16.38
C LEU A 102 -1.19 -11.12 -17.35
N VAL A 103 0.03 -11.65 -17.44
CA VAL A 103 0.32 -12.92 -18.14
C VAL A 103 0.10 -14.09 -17.17
N PRO A 104 -0.83 -15.02 -17.44
CA PRO A 104 -1.03 -16.20 -16.60
C PRO A 104 0.20 -17.13 -16.56
N PRO A 105 0.34 -17.98 -15.52
CA PRO A 105 1.35 -19.03 -15.49
C PRO A 105 1.34 -19.88 -16.77
N GLY A 106 2.51 -20.02 -17.38
CA GLY A 106 2.67 -20.88 -18.55
C GLY A 106 2.14 -20.29 -19.86
N ALA A 107 1.61 -19.07 -19.86
CA ALA A 107 1.16 -18.37 -21.06
C ALA A 107 2.30 -17.54 -21.69
N SER A 108 2.17 -17.24 -22.99
CA SER A 108 3.02 -16.29 -23.70
C SER A 108 2.64 -14.85 -23.35
N ASN A 109 3.57 -13.91 -23.52
CA ASN A 109 3.30 -12.46 -23.38
C ASN A 109 2.20 -11.97 -24.35
N SER A 110 1.96 -12.67 -25.46
CA SER A 110 0.87 -12.35 -26.40
C SER A 110 -0.52 -12.75 -25.88
N GLU A 111 -0.60 -13.52 -24.81
CA GLU A 111 -1.84 -14.08 -24.24
C GLU A 111 -2.20 -13.40 -22.90
N MET A 112 -1.87 -12.11 -22.78
CA MET A 112 -2.18 -11.32 -21.59
C MET A 112 -3.69 -11.26 -21.34
N LEU A 113 -4.06 -11.37 -20.06
CA LEU A 113 -5.39 -11.03 -19.59
C LEU A 113 -5.47 -9.51 -19.39
N GLU A 114 -6.54 -8.93 -19.91
CA GLU A 114 -6.89 -7.51 -19.72
C GLU A 114 -8.07 -7.39 -18.74
N LYS A 115 -8.22 -6.21 -18.11
CA LYS A 115 -9.40 -5.90 -17.30
C LYS A 115 -10.60 -5.89 -18.26
N LEU A 116 -11.55 -6.81 -18.08
CA LEU A 116 -12.83 -6.75 -18.78
C LEU A 116 -13.48 -5.42 -18.42
N SER A 117 -13.70 -4.59 -19.44
CA SER A 117 -14.31 -3.27 -19.32
C SER A 117 -15.78 -3.31 -18.95
#